data_AF-A0A4R5NS34-F1
#
_entry.id   AF-A0A4R5NS34-F1
#
_cell.length_a   1.000
_cell.length_b   1.000
_cell.length_c   1.000
_cell.angle_alpha   90.00
_cell.angle_beta   90.00
_cell.angle_gamma   90.00
#
_symmetry.space_group_name_H-M   'P 1'
#
loop_
_entity.id
_entity.type
_entity.pdbx_description
1 polymer ?
#
loop_
_entity_poly.entity_id
_entity_poly.type
_entity_poly.pdbx_seq_one_letter_code
_entity_poly.pdbx_strand_id
1 'polypeptide(L)'
;MAANANNSKPKVQSNIDSETYEEASAILKELGINHATAISMFYHQIVNQGKLPFDVGVSKERLADIRLGAAIKTIPSKRAKSKAELMEWLENADKEDE
;
A
#
# COMPACT_ATOMS: atom_id res chain seq x y z
N MET A 1 8.01 18.52 -50.44
CA MET A 1 8.11 18.40 -48.98
C MET A 1 6.88 19.06 -48.36
N ALA A 2 5.97 18.30 -47.76
CA ALA A 2 4.89 18.84 -46.92
C ALA A 2 4.56 17.80 -45.85
N ALA A 3 4.46 18.27 -44.61
CA ALA A 3 4.60 17.52 -43.38
C ALA A 3 3.47 16.51 -43.15
N ASN A 4 3.85 15.26 -42.87
CA ASN A 4 2.98 14.28 -42.25
C ASN A 4 3.07 14.49 -40.73
N ALA A 5 2.25 15.41 -40.20
CA ALA A 5 2.12 15.56 -38.76
C ALA A 5 1.41 14.31 -38.22
N ASN A 6 2.22 13.33 -37.80
CA ASN A 6 1.75 12.11 -37.15
C ASN A 6 0.93 12.49 -35.91
N ASN A 7 -0.39 12.57 -36.08
CA ASN A 7 -1.38 12.86 -35.05
C ASN A 7 -1.61 11.64 -34.13
N SER A 8 -0.52 10.96 -33.77
CA SER A 8 -0.54 9.72 -33.01
C SER A 8 -0.67 10.06 -31.53
N LYS A 9 -1.79 9.65 -30.91
CA LYS A 9 -1.96 9.75 -29.47
C LYS A 9 -0.87 8.91 -28.79
N PRO A 10 -0.17 9.42 -27.76
CA PRO A 10 0.80 8.62 -27.02
C PRO A 10 0.09 7.42 -26.40
N LYS A 11 0.69 6.23 -26.54
CA LYS A 11 0.17 4.99 -25.96
C LYS A 11 0.90 4.69 -24.66
N VAL A 12 0.14 4.46 -23.59
CA VAL A 12 0.65 4.04 -22.29
C VAL A 12 0.39 2.54 -22.14
N GLN A 13 1.43 1.77 -21.82
CA GLN A 13 1.37 0.33 -21.57
C GLN A 13 2.15 0.01 -20.30
N SER A 14 1.56 -0.78 -19.41
CA SER A 14 2.21 -1.26 -18.18
C SER A 14 1.72 -2.67 -17.88
N ASN A 15 2.59 -3.46 -17.26
CA ASN A 15 2.19 -4.71 -16.64
C ASN A 15 1.59 -4.41 -15.26
N ILE A 16 0.48 -5.06 -14.94
CA ILE A 16 -0.24 -4.92 -13.68
C ILE A 16 -0.55 -6.34 -13.20
N ASP A 17 -0.55 -6.54 -11.88
CA ASP A 17 -0.98 -7.80 -11.28
C ASP A 17 -2.46 -8.10 -11.63
N SER A 18 -2.78 -9.38 -11.87
CA SER A 18 -4.10 -9.77 -12.37
C SER A 18 -5.21 -9.50 -11.35
N GLU A 19 -4.97 -9.75 -10.07
CA GLU A 19 -5.94 -9.52 -9.00
C GLU A 19 -6.22 -8.02 -8.88
N THR A 20 -5.15 -7.21 -8.85
CA THR A 20 -5.27 -5.74 -8.82
C THR A 20 -6.04 -5.19 -10.03
N TYR A 21 -5.81 -5.75 -11.21
CA TYR A 21 -6.51 -5.33 -12.43
C TYR A 21 -8.01 -5.66 -12.39
N GLU A 22 -8.37 -6.85 -11.89
CA GLU A 22 -9.77 -7.28 -11.78
C GLU A 22 -10.53 -6.45 -10.75
N GLU A 23 -9.96 -6.22 -9.57
CA GLU A 23 -10.54 -5.36 -8.54
C GLU A 23 -10.75 -3.93 -9.05
N ALA A 24 -9.73 -3.34 -9.66
CA ALA A 24 -9.85 -2.00 -10.24
C ALA A 24 -10.92 -1.97 -11.35
N SER A 25 -11.01 -3.01 -12.18
CA SER A 25 -12.01 -3.10 -13.25
C SER A 25 -13.44 -3.12 -12.71
N ALA A 26 -13.69 -3.82 -11.60
CA ALA A 26 -15.00 -3.85 -10.94
C ALA A 26 -15.40 -2.45 -10.45
N ILE A 27 -14.48 -1.76 -9.75
CA ILE A 27 -14.72 -0.40 -9.22
C ILE A 27 -14.96 0.60 -10.35
N LEU A 28 -14.13 0.58 -11.39
CA LEU A 28 -14.30 1.49 -12.54
C LEU A 28 -15.63 1.26 -13.26
N LYS A 29 -16.07 0.00 -13.36
CA LYS A 29 -17.37 -0.35 -13.93
C LYS A 29 -18.52 0.21 -13.11
N GLU A 30 -18.46 0.15 -11.79
CA GLU A 30 -19.46 0.78 -10.91
C GLU A 30 -19.49 2.30 -11.06
N LEU A 31 -18.32 2.93 -11.26
CA LEU A 31 -18.19 4.35 -11.53
C LEU A 31 -18.58 4.76 -12.96
N GLY A 32 -18.90 3.79 -13.84
CA GLY A 32 -19.27 4.04 -15.23
C GLY A 32 -18.12 4.57 -16.10
N ILE A 33 -16.86 4.35 -15.69
CA ILE A 33 -15.67 4.79 -16.42
C ILE A 33 -14.83 3.60 -16.86
N ASN A 34 -14.06 3.77 -17.93
CA ASN A 34 -13.11 2.76 -18.39
C ASN A 34 -11.69 3.09 -17.91
N HIS A 35 -10.78 2.12 -18.05
CA HIS A 35 -9.36 2.25 -17.70
C HIS A 35 -8.69 3.45 -18.38
N ALA A 36 -8.95 3.68 -19.66
CA ALA A 36 -8.35 4.79 -20.40
C ALA A 36 -8.78 6.15 -19.84
N THR A 37 -10.04 6.30 -19.46
CA THR A 37 -10.56 7.50 -18.80
C THR A 37 -9.89 7.71 -17.44
N ALA A 38 -9.76 6.66 -16.62
CA ALA A 38 -9.10 6.75 -15.32
C ALA A 38 -7.62 7.17 -15.45
N ILE A 39 -6.89 6.59 -16.41
CA ILE A 39 -5.51 6.97 -16.72
C ILE A 39 -5.44 8.42 -17.21
N SER A 40 -6.37 8.85 -18.07
CA SER A 40 -6.42 10.25 -18.53
C SER A 40 -6.65 11.21 -17.36
N MET A 41 -7.57 10.88 -16.45
CA MET A 41 -7.84 11.67 -15.25
C MET A 41 -6.60 11.78 -14.35
N PHE A 42 -5.87 10.68 -14.17
CA PHE A 42 -4.61 10.67 -13.42
C PHE A 42 -3.59 11.65 -14.03
N TYR A 43 -3.38 11.63 -15.35
CA TYR A 43 -2.51 12.59 -16.02
C TYR A 43 -3.00 14.04 -15.89
N HIS A 44 -4.31 14.28 -16.02
CA HIS A 44 -4.87 15.62 -15.82
C HIS A 44 -4.61 16.13 -14.40
N GLN A 45 -4.74 15.28 -13.38
CA GLN A 45 -4.45 15.69 -12.02
C GLN A 45 -2.96 15.99 -11.80
N ILE A 46 -2.04 15.24 -12.42
CA ILE A 46 -0.61 15.57 -12.39
C ILE A 46 -0.36 16.97 -12.97
N VAL A 47 -0.91 17.24 -14.16
CA VAL A 47 -0.72 18.53 -14.84
C VAL A 47 -1.32 19.67 -14.01
N ASN A 48 -2.51 19.47 -13.45
CA ASN A 48 -3.22 20.49 -12.69
C ASN A 48 -2.54 20.81 -11.35
N GLN A 49 -1.95 19.81 -10.67
CA GLN A 49 -1.36 19.99 -9.35
C GLN A 49 0.16 20.20 -9.38
N GLY A 50 0.81 19.89 -10.49
CA GLY A 50 2.28 19.91 -10.60
C GLY A 50 2.98 18.84 -9.74
N LYS A 51 2.25 17.83 -9.27
CA LYS A 51 2.74 16.74 -8.40
C LYS A 51 1.94 15.46 -8.63
N LEU A 52 2.40 14.34 -8.08
CA LEU A 52 1.61 13.11 -8.08
C LEU A 52 0.29 13.33 -7.32
N PRO A 53 -0.84 12.86 -7.86
CA PRO A 53 -2.17 13.09 -7.29
C PRO A 53 -2.52 12.12 -6.15
N PHE A 54 -1.51 11.56 -5.53
CA PHE A 54 -1.58 10.79 -4.30
C PHE A 54 -0.25 10.98 -3.57
N ASP A 55 -0.28 10.81 -2.26
CA ASP A 55 0.93 10.90 -1.46
C ASP A 55 1.84 9.69 -1.77
N VAL A 56 3.07 9.96 -2.18
CA VAL A 56 4.09 8.94 -2.41
C VAL A 56 4.78 8.68 -1.08
N GLY A 57 4.07 7.97 -0.22
CA GLY A 57 4.51 7.64 1.12
C GLY A 57 3.93 6.31 1.57
N VAL A 58 4.52 5.74 2.61
CA VAL A 58 3.89 4.64 3.32
C VAL A 58 2.73 5.23 4.12
N SER A 59 1.52 4.64 4.01
CA SER A 59 0.37 5.11 4.80
C SER A 59 0.72 5.11 6.29
N LYS A 60 0.07 5.96 7.09
CA LYS A 60 0.38 6.03 8.53
C LYS A 60 0.18 4.68 9.21
N GLU A 61 -0.81 3.92 8.76
CA GLU A 61 -1.13 2.56 9.21
C GLU A 61 0.01 1.62 8.85
N ARG A 62 0.42 1.57 7.58
CA ARG A 62 1.52 0.70 7.16
C ARG A 62 2.85 1.12 7.80
N LEU A 63 3.06 2.40 8.05
CA LEU A 63 4.23 2.90 8.77
C LEU A 63 4.17 2.51 10.25
N ALA A 64 2.99 2.52 10.87
CA ALA A 64 2.77 2.02 12.22
C ALA A 64 3.04 0.52 12.31
N ASP A 65 2.59 -0.27 11.33
CA ASP A 65 2.88 -1.71 11.25
C ASP A 65 4.38 -1.99 11.13
N ILE A 66 5.07 -1.24 10.26
CA ILE A 66 6.53 -1.34 10.10
C ILE A 66 7.23 -0.98 11.41
N ARG A 67 6.81 0.10 12.08
CA ARG A 67 7.39 0.54 13.35
C ARG A 67 7.14 -0.45 14.47
N LEU A 68 5.92 -0.98 14.57
CA LEU A 68 5.57 -2.02 15.53
C LEU A 68 6.43 -3.27 15.29
N GLY A 69 6.50 -3.74 14.05
CA GLY A 69 7.33 -4.88 13.67
C GLY A 69 8.82 -4.68 13.96
N ALA A 70 9.32 -3.46 13.84
CA ALA A 70 10.69 -3.13 14.23
C ALA A 70 10.87 -3.09 15.76
N ALA A 71 9.94 -2.47 16.49
CA ALA A 71 10.00 -2.33 17.94
C ALA A 71 9.90 -3.69 18.66
N ILE A 72 9.04 -4.60 18.21
CA ILE A 72 8.89 -5.92 18.84
C ILE A 72 10.11 -6.80 18.66
N LYS A 73 10.93 -6.59 17.61
CA LYS A 73 12.20 -7.33 17.42
C LYS A 73 13.24 -6.98 18.48
N THR A 74 13.20 -5.76 19.00
CA THR A 74 14.13 -5.30 20.04
C THR A 74 13.68 -5.70 21.45
N ILE A 75 12.43 -6.15 21.62
CA ILE A 75 11.92 -6.60 22.90
C ILE A 75 12.37 -8.06 23.14
N PRO A 76 13.06 -8.37 24.24
CA PRO A 76 13.46 -9.74 24.55
C PRO A 76 12.21 -10.61 24.79
N SER A 77 11.87 -11.44 23.81
CA SER A 77 10.76 -12.38 23.90
C SER A 77 11.26 -13.79 24.26
N LYS A 78 10.60 -14.46 25.22
CA LYS A 78 10.78 -15.89 25.50
C LYS A 78 9.64 -16.68 24.87
N ARG A 79 9.95 -17.74 24.13
CA ARG A 79 8.94 -18.68 23.63
C ARG A 79 8.60 -19.68 24.74
N ALA A 80 7.37 -19.63 25.24
CA ALA A 80 6.87 -20.64 26.18
C ALA A 80 6.76 -22.00 25.48
N LYS A 81 7.29 -23.04 26.12
CA LYS A 81 7.26 -24.43 25.62
C LYS A 81 6.06 -25.20 26.16
N SER A 82 5.37 -24.67 27.18
CA SER A 82 4.19 -25.29 27.78
C SER A 82 3.25 -24.26 28.42
N LYS A 83 1.99 -24.66 28.64
CA LYS A 83 1.01 -23.83 29.36
C LYS A 83 1.47 -23.53 30.80
N ALA A 84 2.12 -24.49 31.47
CA ALA A 84 2.61 -24.31 32.83
C ALA A 84 3.68 -23.20 32.92
N GLU A 85 4.66 -23.23 32.02
CA GLU A 85 5.71 -22.19 31.91
C GLU A 85 5.12 -20.80 31.58
N LEU A 86 4.07 -20.75 30.76
CA LEU A 86 3.37 -19.50 30.46
C LEU A 86 2.66 -18.94 31.70
N MET A 87 1.98 -19.80 32.48
CA MET A 87 1.25 -19.36 33.68
C MET A 87 2.22 -18.94 34.79
N GLU A 88 3.33 -19.65 34.95
CA GLU A 88 4.39 -19.25 35.90
C GLU A 88 5.03 -17.91 35.54
N TRP A 89 5.24 -17.62 34.25
CA TRP A 89 5.70 -16.29 33.81
C TRP A 89 4.66 -15.20 34.08
N LEU A 90 3.38 -15.47 33.79
CA LEU A 90 2.28 -14.52 33.99
C LEU A 90 2.07 -14.19 35.48
N GLU A 91 2.20 -15.17 36.37
CA GLU A 91 2.04 -15.02 37.83
C GLU A 91 3.22 -14.32 38.51
N ASN A 92 4.39 -14.28 37.85
CA ASN A 92 5.59 -13.60 38.37
C ASN A 92 5.84 -12.23 37.70
N ALA A 93 5.05 -11.86 36.69
CA ALA A 93 5.17 -10.57 35.98
C ALA A 93 4.88 -9.35 36.87
N ASP A 94 4.16 -9.52 37.99
CA ASP A 94 3.81 -8.45 38.94
C ASP A 94 4.79 -8.34 40.13
N LYS A 95 5.87 -9.13 40.18
CA LYS A 95 6.78 -9.20 41.36
C LYS A 95 8.16 -8.54 41.16
N GLU A 96 8.40 -7.89 40.03
CA GLU A 96 9.62 -7.11 39.80
C GLU A 96 9.30 -5.62 40.01
N ASP A 97 9.26 -5.19 41.28
CA ASP A 97 9.53 -3.81 41.75
C ASP A 97 9.41 -3.81 43.29
N GLU A 98 10.39 -4.40 43.99
CA GLU A 98 10.70 -4.12 45.40
C GLU A 98 12.22 -3.96 45.58
#